data_AF-A0A7Y2VRA6-F1
#
_entry.id   AF-A0A7Y2VRA6-F1
#
_cell.length_a   1.000
_cell.length_b   1.000
_cell.length_c   1.000
_cell.angle_alpha   90.00
_cell.angle_beta   90.00
_cell.angle_gamma   90.00
#
_symmetry.space_group_name_H-M   'P 1'
#
loop_
_entity.id
_entity.type
_entity.pdbx_description
1 polymer ?
#
loop_
_entity_poly.entity_id
_entity_poly.type
_entity_poly.pdbx_seq_one_letter_code
_entity_poly.pdbx_strand_id
1 'polypeptide(L)'
;MILLFSALACGETPKEKPTESINTVAKDSIKEDTKVLQEKDTLNKEKEEEPFVLTEDNAIDFFFEYQKGLPTTRIKITTSLGSFVVQLYDNVPYHKANFIYLTKQGYFDNTMFHRVVKDFIIQGGNADNRETAAKRRE
;
A
#
# COMPACT_ATOMS: atom_id res chain seq x y z
N MET A 1 28.09 28.99 37.48
CA MET A 1 26.70 29.15 36.99
C MET A 1 26.26 27.78 36.49
N ILE A 2 25.46 27.09 37.30
CA ILE A 2 24.96 25.74 37.06
C ILE A 2 23.89 25.83 35.96
N LEU A 3 24.07 25.08 34.87
CA LEU A 3 23.03 24.87 33.85
C LEU A 3 22.57 23.41 33.97
N LEU A 4 21.45 23.26 34.68
CA LEU A 4 20.64 22.05 34.79
C LEU A 4 20.22 21.58 33.38
N PHE A 5 20.67 20.40 32.98
CA PHE A 5 20.07 19.67 31.85
C PHE A 5 18.91 18.83 32.39
N SER A 6 17.69 19.26 32.07
CA SER A 6 16.45 18.53 32.36
C SER A 6 16.35 17.30 31.45
N ALA A 7 16.57 16.12 32.00
CA ALA A 7 16.17 14.87 31.36
C ALA A 7 14.65 14.69 31.54
N LEU A 8 13.87 14.85 30.46
CA LEU A 8 12.52 14.27 30.43
C LEU A 8 12.65 12.79 30.07
N ALA A 9 12.68 11.97 31.11
CA ALA A 9 12.40 10.54 31.01
C ALA A 9 10.89 10.35 30.76
N CYS A 10 10.53 9.80 29.60
CA CYS A 10 9.17 9.35 29.33
C CYS A 10 9.02 7.91 29.84
N GLY A 11 8.01 7.70 30.69
CA GLY A 11 7.86 6.51 31.53
C GLY A 11 7.39 5.25 30.79
N GLU A 12 7.77 4.11 31.38
CA GLU A 12 7.24 2.79 31.06
C GLU A 12 5.87 2.57 31.73
N THR A 13 4.92 1.95 31.02
CA THR A 13 4.01 0.93 31.61
C THR A 13 3.63 -0.10 30.54
N PRO A 14 3.83 -1.41 30.77
CA PRO A 14 3.24 -2.50 29.98
C PRO A 14 2.24 -3.37 30.78
N LYS A 15 1.34 -4.06 30.04
CA LYS A 15 0.32 -5.10 30.40
C LYS A 15 -1.08 -4.53 30.71
N GLU A 16 -2.23 -5.05 30.21
CA GLU A 16 -2.68 -6.43 29.92
C GLU A 16 -3.78 -6.50 28.82
N LYS A 17 -3.84 -7.64 28.09
CA LYS A 17 -5.08 -8.34 27.64
C LYS A 17 -5.18 -9.59 28.54
N PRO A 18 -6.35 -10.15 28.92
CA PRO A 18 -7.41 -10.69 28.03
C PRO A 18 -8.85 -10.44 28.57
N THR A 19 -9.96 -10.67 27.84
CA THR A 19 -10.71 -11.95 27.86
C THR A 19 -11.96 -11.84 26.95
N GLU A 20 -12.29 -12.93 26.24
CA GLU A 20 -13.52 -13.18 25.48
C GLU A 20 -14.77 -13.37 26.36
N SER A 21 -15.96 -13.01 25.85
CA SER A 21 -17.22 -13.74 26.14
C SER A 21 -18.34 -13.40 25.14
N ILE A 22 -18.51 -14.24 24.12
CA ILE A 22 -19.69 -15.06 23.74
C ILE A 22 -21.12 -14.47 23.85
N ASN A 23 -21.82 -14.47 22.69
CA ASN A 23 -23.25 -14.74 22.33
C ASN A 23 -24.39 -14.13 23.20
N THR A 24 -25.55 -13.65 22.72
CA THR A 24 -26.64 -14.20 21.85
C THR A 24 -27.82 -13.19 22.01
N VAL A 25 -28.74 -12.84 21.09
CA VAL A 25 -30.01 -13.50 20.67
C VAL A 25 -30.77 -12.48 19.78
N ALA A 26 -31.45 -12.98 18.74
CA ALA A 26 -32.37 -12.28 17.82
C ALA A 26 -33.73 -11.88 18.42
N LYS A 27 -34.43 -10.88 17.83
CA LYS A 27 -35.79 -11.05 17.25
C LYS A 27 -36.42 -9.75 16.72
N ASP A 28 -37.00 -9.91 15.52
CA ASP A 28 -38.25 -9.37 14.95
C ASP A 28 -38.56 -7.86 15.01
N SER A 29 -38.66 -7.16 13.87
CA SER A 29 -39.74 -7.16 12.85
C SER A 29 -41.06 -6.55 13.34
N ILE A 30 -41.52 -5.45 12.71
CA ILE A 30 -42.89 -5.20 12.21
C ILE A 30 -42.90 -3.91 11.36
N LYS A 31 -43.65 -3.96 10.25
CA LYS A 31 -43.86 -2.98 9.16
C LYS A 31 -45.18 -2.21 9.35
N GLU A 32 -45.33 -1.05 8.69
CA GLU A 32 -46.49 -0.57 7.89
C GLU A 32 -46.30 0.93 7.58
N ASP A 33 -46.09 1.34 6.32
CA ASP A 33 -47.07 1.71 5.26
C ASP A 33 -47.80 3.06 5.46
N THR A 34 -47.58 4.03 4.54
CA THR A 34 -48.62 4.66 3.68
C THR A 34 -48.27 6.08 3.12
N LYS A 35 -48.23 6.17 1.78
CA LYS A 35 -48.57 7.27 0.80
C LYS A 35 -47.62 8.45 0.44
N VAL A 36 -47.08 8.36 -0.78
CA VAL A 36 -47.19 9.22 -2.00
C VAL A 36 -47.00 10.75 -1.91
N LEU A 37 -46.00 11.28 -2.66
CA LEU A 37 -46.11 12.38 -3.66
C LEU A 37 -44.80 12.51 -4.49
N GLN A 38 -44.94 12.87 -5.78
CA GLN A 38 -43.96 12.79 -6.87
C GLN A 38 -42.81 13.81 -6.86
N GLU A 39 -41.68 13.34 -7.39
CA GLU A 39 -40.62 13.98 -8.21
C GLU A 39 -40.47 15.50 -8.20
N LYS A 40 -39.25 15.95 -7.88
CA LYS A 40 -38.48 16.91 -8.69
C LYS A 40 -37.02 16.95 -8.22
N ASP A 41 -36.16 16.59 -9.16
CA ASP A 41 -34.84 17.17 -9.42
C ASP A 41 -33.77 17.20 -8.33
N THR A 42 -32.54 16.98 -8.82
CA THR A 42 -31.22 17.12 -8.19
C THR A 42 -30.88 16.00 -7.21
N LEU A 43 -29.84 15.19 -7.42
CA LEU A 43 -28.58 15.44 -8.09
C LEU A 43 -28.00 14.07 -8.49
N ASN A 44 -27.82 13.82 -9.79
CA ASN A 44 -26.78 12.90 -10.24
C ASN A 44 -25.46 13.50 -9.76
N LYS A 45 -25.05 13.13 -8.54
CA LYS A 45 -23.68 13.33 -8.10
C LYS A 45 -22.90 12.19 -8.74
N GLU A 46 -22.54 12.37 -10.01
CA GLU A 46 -21.34 11.74 -10.54
C GLU A 46 -20.24 12.13 -9.56
N LYS A 47 -19.94 11.20 -8.65
CA LYS A 47 -18.81 11.32 -7.76
C LYS A 47 -17.64 11.26 -8.72
N GLU A 48 -17.07 12.41 -9.07
CA GLU A 48 -15.76 12.47 -9.71
C GLU A 48 -14.87 11.55 -8.86
N GLU A 49 -14.53 10.39 -9.41
CA GLU A 49 -13.74 9.40 -8.69
C GLU A 49 -12.36 10.04 -8.56
N GLU A 50 -12.11 10.61 -7.37
CA GLU A 50 -10.80 11.10 -6.97
C GLU A 50 -9.76 10.04 -7.38
N PRO A 51 -8.65 10.45 -8.03
CA PRO A 51 -7.65 9.51 -8.50
C PRO A 51 -7.19 8.64 -7.34
N PHE A 52 -7.15 7.32 -7.56
CA PHE A 52 -6.71 6.39 -6.52
C PHE A 52 -5.26 6.70 -6.13
N VAL A 53 -5.05 7.10 -4.87
CA VAL A 53 -3.72 7.31 -4.29
C VAL A 53 -3.43 6.19 -3.30
N LEU A 54 -2.31 5.51 -3.50
CA LEU A 54 -1.83 4.50 -2.57
C LEU A 54 -1.24 5.18 -1.32
N THR A 55 -1.78 4.89 -0.15
CA THR A 55 -1.35 5.42 1.15
C THR A 55 -1.00 4.28 2.09
N GLU A 56 -0.34 4.59 3.21
CA GLU A 56 -0.01 3.57 4.22
C GLU A 56 -1.26 2.87 4.77
N ASP A 57 -2.36 3.61 4.94
CA ASP A 57 -3.62 3.09 5.47
C ASP A 57 -4.34 2.13 4.51
N ASN A 58 -4.18 2.32 3.19
CA ASN A 58 -4.87 1.51 2.19
C ASN A 58 -3.99 0.45 1.50
N ALA A 59 -2.66 0.49 1.72
CA ALA A 59 -1.72 -0.35 0.99
C ALA A 59 -1.96 -1.85 1.19
N ILE A 60 -2.26 -2.28 2.42
CA ILE A 60 -2.45 -3.71 2.72
C ILE A 60 -3.67 -4.26 2.01
N ASP A 61 -4.83 -3.60 2.13
CA ASP A 61 -6.07 -4.03 1.49
C ASP A 61 -5.95 -4.01 -0.04
N PHE A 62 -5.33 -2.94 -0.57
CA PHE A 62 -5.03 -2.84 -1.99
C PHE A 62 -4.20 -4.03 -2.48
N PHE A 63 -3.06 -4.32 -1.83
CA PHE A 63 -2.18 -5.40 -2.26
C PHE A 63 -2.74 -6.79 -2.00
N PHE A 64 -3.62 -6.96 -1.00
CA PHE A 64 -4.34 -8.20 -0.75
C PHE A 64 -5.26 -8.57 -1.92
N GLU A 65 -6.00 -7.60 -2.46
CA GLU A 65 -6.84 -7.84 -3.65
C GLU A 65 -6.00 -7.91 -4.94
N TYR A 66 -5.04 -6.99 -5.10
CA TYR A 66 -4.18 -6.93 -6.28
C TYR A 66 -3.43 -8.25 -6.52
N GLN A 67 -2.97 -8.92 -5.46
CA GLN A 67 -2.20 -10.15 -5.61
C GLN A 67 -2.99 -11.33 -6.19
N LYS A 68 -4.31 -11.39 -5.97
CA LYS A 68 -5.16 -12.53 -6.36
C LYS A 68 -5.25 -12.67 -7.88
N GLY A 69 -5.11 -11.56 -8.60
CA GLY A 69 -5.19 -11.50 -10.06
C GLY A 69 -3.85 -11.55 -10.79
N LEU A 70 -2.72 -11.81 -10.10
CA LEU A 70 -1.39 -11.73 -10.72
C LEU A 70 -1.09 -12.95 -11.60
N PRO A 71 -0.99 -12.79 -12.95
CA PRO A 71 -0.85 -13.91 -13.86
C PRO A 71 0.59 -14.38 -14.04
N THR A 72 1.58 -13.56 -13.65
CA THR A 72 3.00 -13.82 -13.92
C THR A 72 3.84 -13.72 -12.66
N THR A 73 4.84 -14.59 -12.61
CA THR A 73 5.89 -14.60 -11.59
C THR A 73 7.25 -14.24 -12.17
N ARG A 74 7.36 -13.98 -13.48
CA ARG A 74 8.62 -13.66 -14.14
C ARG A 74 8.60 -12.25 -14.69
N ILE A 75 9.64 -11.49 -14.38
CA ILE A 75 9.83 -10.11 -14.82
C ILE A 75 11.15 -10.01 -15.58
N LYS A 76 11.10 -9.45 -16.80
CA LYS A 76 12.30 -9.13 -17.58
C LYS A 76 12.76 -7.72 -17.22
N ILE A 77 14.00 -7.61 -16.77
CA ILE A 77 14.65 -6.33 -16.49
C ILE A 77 15.62 -6.06 -17.64
N THR A 78 15.50 -4.90 -18.26
CA THR A 78 16.39 -4.45 -19.34
C THR A 78 17.26 -3.33 -18.82
N THR A 79 18.56 -3.46 -19.04
CA THR A 79 19.58 -2.48 -18.65
C THR A 79 20.39 -2.09 -19.88
N SER A 80 21.24 -1.07 -19.75
CA SER A 80 22.21 -0.71 -20.80
C SER A 80 23.23 -1.83 -21.10
N LEU A 81 23.41 -2.78 -20.20
CA LEU A 81 24.35 -3.91 -20.34
C LEU A 81 23.67 -5.21 -20.77
N GLY A 82 22.37 -5.17 -21.08
CA GLY A 82 21.59 -6.33 -21.49
C GLY A 82 20.38 -6.58 -20.59
N SER A 83 19.66 -7.66 -20.90
CA SER A 83 18.45 -8.05 -20.17
C SER A 83 18.65 -9.35 -19.41
N PHE A 84 17.97 -9.45 -18.27
CA PHE A 84 17.86 -10.68 -17.50
C PHE A 84 16.43 -10.85 -16.99
N VAL A 85 16.09 -12.07 -16.57
CA VAL A 85 14.76 -12.40 -16.05
C VAL A 85 14.87 -12.79 -14.59
N VAL A 86 14.01 -12.22 -13.75
CA VAL A 86 13.88 -12.60 -12.34
C VAL A 86 12.58 -13.39 -12.14
N GLN A 87 12.65 -14.38 -11.25
CA GLN A 87 11.51 -15.15 -10.77
C GLN A 87 11.12 -14.63 -9.38
N LEU A 88 9.85 -14.27 -9.22
CA LEU A 88 9.24 -13.86 -7.97
C LEU A 88 8.57 -15.07 -7.31
N TYR A 89 8.60 -15.13 -5.99
CA TYR A 89 8.06 -16.24 -5.21
C TYR A 89 6.84 -15.81 -4.39
N ASP A 90 5.96 -16.77 -4.12
CA ASP A 90 4.64 -16.52 -3.50
C ASP A 90 4.69 -16.44 -1.97
N ASN A 91 5.83 -16.76 -1.36
CA ASN A 91 6.02 -16.67 0.10
C ASN A 91 6.07 -15.22 0.64
N VAL A 92 6.18 -14.22 -0.24
CA VAL A 92 6.19 -12.79 0.08
C VAL A 92 5.14 -12.03 -0.76
N PRO A 93 3.84 -12.34 -0.60
CA PRO A 93 2.79 -11.95 -1.55
C PRO A 93 2.67 -10.43 -1.73
N TYR A 94 2.75 -9.66 -0.64
CA TYR A 94 2.63 -8.20 -0.72
C TYR A 94 3.85 -7.55 -1.36
N HIS A 95 5.07 -8.05 -1.12
CA HIS A 95 6.26 -7.54 -1.79
C HIS A 95 6.27 -7.88 -3.28
N LYS A 96 5.88 -9.11 -3.64
CA LYS A 96 5.70 -9.53 -5.03
C LYS A 96 4.66 -8.63 -5.74
N ALA A 97 3.52 -8.41 -5.09
CA ALA A 97 2.44 -7.57 -5.60
C ALA A 97 2.90 -6.13 -5.82
N ASN A 98 3.54 -5.52 -4.82
CA ASN A 98 4.09 -4.18 -4.91
C ASN A 98 5.14 -4.05 -6.03
N PHE A 99 6.06 -5.02 -6.14
CA PHE A 99 7.08 -4.99 -7.19
C PHE A 99 6.46 -5.07 -8.59
N ILE A 100 5.48 -5.95 -8.81
CA ILE A 100 4.76 -6.04 -10.08
C ILE A 100 3.96 -4.76 -10.35
N TYR A 101 3.29 -4.22 -9.33
CA TYR A 101 2.54 -2.97 -9.44
C TYR A 101 3.45 -1.83 -9.91
N LEU A 102 4.54 -1.56 -9.20
CA LEU A 102 5.51 -0.52 -9.55
C LEU A 102 6.12 -0.74 -10.94
N THR A 103 6.38 -1.99 -11.32
CA THR A 103 6.86 -2.34 -12.66
C THR A 103 5.84 -1.95 -13.73
N LYS A 104 4.55 -2.25 -13.54
CA LYS A 104 3.49 -1.88 -14.49
C LYS A 104 3.28 -0.38 -14.59
N GLN A 105 3.57 0.37 -13.54
CA GLN A 105 3.54 1.84 -13.53
C GLN A 105 4.79 2.48 -14.16
N GLY A 106 5.77 1.69 -14.64
CA GLY A 106 7.02 2.25 -15.20
C GLY A 106 7.89 2.97 -14.15
N TYR A 107 7.67 2.69 -12.86
CA TYR A 107 8.41 3.34 -11.77
C TYR A 107 9.93 3.12 -11.91
N PHE A 108 10.33 1.90 -12.25
CA PHE A 108 11.73 1.52 -12.37
C PHE A 108 12.42 2.00 -13.66
N ASP A 109 11.67 2.56 -14.61
CA ASP A 109 12.23 3.05 -15.86
C ASP A 109 13.18 4.22 -15.59
N ASN A 110 14.36 4.15 -16.20
CA ASN A 110 15.46 5.11 -16.02
C ASN A 110 16.01 5.21 -14.58
N THR A 111 15.71 4.22 -13.72
CA THR A 111 16.41 4.07 -12.44
C THR A 111 17.79 3.43 -12.64
N MET A 112 18.66 3.49 -11.62
CA MET A 112 20.03 2.99 -11.68
C MET A 112 20.32 1.97 -10.58
N PHE A 113 21.40 1.20 -10.78
CA PHE A 113 22.04 0.46 -9.70
C PHE A 113 23.05 1.38 -9.01
N HIS A 114 22.60 2.08 -7.96
CA HIS A 114 23.42 3.08 -7.26
C HIS A 114 24.45 2.46 -6.31
N ARG A 115 24.34 1.17 -6.00
CA ARG A 115 25.31 0.47 -5.14
C ARG A 115 25.61 -0.93 -5.65
N VAL A 116 26.88 -1.18 -5.96
CA VAL A 116 27.40 -2.47 -6.39
C VAL A 116 28.58 -2.83 -5.49
N VAL A 117 28.42 -3.86 -4.69
CA VAL A 117 29.48 -4.41 -3.84
C VAL A 117 29.79 -5.82 -4.34
N LYS A 118 31.03 -5.98 -4.85
CA LYS A 118 31.50 -7.26 -5.38
C LYS A 118 31.34 -8.37 -4.34
N ASP A 119 30.85 -9.52 -4.80
CA ASP A 119 30.65 -10.72 -3.98
C ASP A 119 29.66 -10.53 -2.80
N PHE A 120 28.79 -9.51 -2.88
CA PHE A 120 27.80 -9.23 -1.85
C PHE A 120 26.42 -8.87 -2.41
N ILE A 121 26.25 -7.65 -2.95
CA ILE A 121 24.93 -7.18 -3.36
C ILE A 121 25.00 -6.11 -4.45
N ILE A 122 23.99 -6.12 -5.31
CA ILE A 122 23.63 -5.03 -6.22
C ILE A 122 22.30 -4.46 -5.73
N GLN A 123 22.25 -3.16 -5.52
CA GLN A 123 21.07 -2.42 -5.09
C GLN A 123 20.71 -1.37 -6.15
N GLY A 124 19.42 -1.27 -6.47
CA GLY A 124 18.88 -0.30 -7.42
C GLY A 124 17.43 0.03 -7.11
N GLY A 125 16.69 0.49 -8.12
CA GLY A 125 15.30 0.94 -7.98
C GLY A 125 15.17 2.36 -7.43
N ASN A 126 16.27 3.11 -7.39
CA ASN A 126 16.32 4.53 -7.13
C ASN A 126 17.30 5.19 -8.13
N ALA A 127 17.23 6.52 -8.23
CA ALA A 127 18.24 7.36 -8.83
C ALA A 127 18.42 8.61 -8.00
N ASP A 128 19.59 9.23 -8.08
CA ASP A 128 19.86 10.52 -7.42
C ASP A 128 19.23 11.70 -8.18
N ASN A 129 18.48 11.43 -9.25
CA ASN A 129 17.80 12.44 -10.05
C ASN A 129 16.42 12.80 -9.49
N ARG A 130 15.99 14.04 -9.78
CA ARG A 130 14.71 14.59 -9.31
C ARG A 130 13.50 13.89 -9.94
N GLU A 131 13.65 13.36 -11.15
CA GLU A 131 12.58 12.68 -11.89
C GLU A 131 12.14 11.40 -11.18
N THR A 132 13.09 10.55 -10.77
CA THR A 132 12.78 9.33 -10.00
C THR A 132 12.18 9.68 -8.65
N ALA A 133 12.61 10.77 -8.02
CA ALA A 133 12.00 11.27 -6.80
C ALA A 133 10.57 11.80 -7.00
N ALA A 134 10.22 12.27 -8.21
CA ALA A 134 8.86 12.70 -8.54
C ALA A 134 7.90 11.53 -8.68
N LYS A 135 8.33 10.45 -9.34
CA LYS A 135 7.57 9.19 -9.50
C LYS A 135 7.13 8.53 -8.18
N ARG A 136 7.70 8.94 -7.04
CA ARG A 136 7.27 8.45 -5.70
C ARG A 136 5.99 9.11 -5.18
N ARG A 137 5.64 10.26 -5.74
CA ARG A 137 4.47 11.06 -5.33
C ARG A 137 3.28 10.84 -6.26
N GLU A 138 3.50 10.13 -7.35
CA GLU A 138 2.51 9.70 -8.34
C GLU A 138 1.99 8.32 -7.94
#